data_AF-A0AAV1XDL8-F1
#
_entry.id   AF-A0AAV1XDL8-F1
#
_cell.length_a   1.000
_cell.length_b   1.000
_cell.length_c   1.000
_cell.angle_alpha   90.00
_cell.angle_beta   90.00
_cell.angle_gamma   90.00
#
_symmetry.space_group_name_H-M   'P 1'
#
loop_
_entity.id
_entity.type
_entity.pdbx_description
1 polymer ?
#
loop_
_entity_poly.entity_id
_entity_poly.type
_entity_poly.pdbx_seq_one_letter_code
_entity_poly.pdbx_strand_id
1 'polypeptide(L)'
;MKLLLVFLISSVSLFHRSECKENTYKRAAINVAIVDAPLGDELVGLDMSHMGKGLAWLNGEEIGRYWPRISEFKKEDCVQECDYRGKFDHDKCDIGCGEPTRKWYHVPQSWFKLSGNILIFFEEKGGDPTKIRFVRRKVSGACALVRHKVENNKNTPLSHIMCPDDTIISAIKFASFGNPSGTCGSYLKGDCHDPNSNVVVEKACLNKKECAIDLTEGNFKTNLCPGLSRKLAVEAVCR
;
A
#
# COMPACT_ATOMS: atom_id res chain seq x y z
N MET A 1 47.38 -16.10 9.13
CA MET A 1 47.99 -14.78 8.82
C MET A 1 47.49 -14.33 7.45
N LYS A 2 46.61 -13.30 7.37
CA LYS A 2 46.08 -12.64 6.15
C LYS A 2 45.34 -13.56 5.13
N LEU A 3 44.35 -13.13 4.35
CA LEU A 3 43.76 -11.79 4.14
C LEU A 3 42.22 -11.87 3.93
N LEU A 4 41.54 -10.73 4.11
CA LEU A 4 40.11 -10.47 3.93
C LEU A 4 39.77 -10.10 2.47
N LEU A 5 38.57 -10.44 1.97
CA LEU A 5 37.81 -9.64 0.97
C LEU A 5 36.30 -10.00 1.07
N VAL A 6 35.49 -9.21 1.80
CA VAL A 6 34.49 -8.23 1.28
C VAL A 6 33.27 -8.85 0.57
N PHE A 7 32.08 -8.66 1.17
CA PHE A 7 30.77 -8.89 0.55
C PHE A 7 30.46 -7.83 -0.52
N LEU A 8 29.74 -8.17 -1.59
CA LEU A 8 28.72 -7.30 -2.23
C LEU A 8 27.91 -8.00 -3.36
N ILE A 9 26.61 -7.69 -3.41
CA ILE A 9 25.64 -7.81 -4.53
C ILE A 9 25.02 -9.20 -4.82
N SER A 10 23.68 -9.17 -4.83
CA SER A 10 22.73 -10.20 -5.27
C SER A 10 22.90 -10.61 -6.74
N SER A 11 22.91 -11.91 -7.02
CA SER A 11 22.91 -12.46 -8.38
C SER A 11 21.88 -13.57 -8.56
N VAL A 12 20.83 -13.29 -9.35
CA VAL A 12 19.89 -14.31 -9.83
C VAL A 12 20.67 -15.27 -10.74
N SER A 13 20.68 -16.56 -10.40
CA SER A 13 21.53 -17.55 -11.06
C SER A 13 20.78 -18.32 -12.15
N LEU A 14 21.35 -18.28 -13.37
CA LEU A 14 21.03 -19.06 -14.58
C LEU A 14 19.54 -19.18 -14.98
N PHE A 15 19.13 -18.37 -15.96
CA PHE A 15 17.99 -18.67 -16.81
C PHE A 15 18.36 -19.72 -17.88
N HIS A 16 17.70 -20.88 -17.87
CA HIS A 16 17.80 -21.85 -18.96
C HIS A 16 16.69 -21.60 -19.99
N ARG A 17 17.05 -21.36 -21.25
CA ARG A 17 16.12 -20.96 -22.33
C ARG A 17 15.91 -22.11 -23.31
N SER A 18 14.69 -22.64 -23.41
CA SER A 18 14.27 -23.50 -24.52
C SER A 18 13.77 -22.65 -25.69
N GLU A 19 14.39 -22.77 -26.88
CA GLU A 19 14.05 -21.97 -28.06
C GLU A 19 13.27 -22.76 -29.12
N CYS A 20 12.07 -22.27 -29.48
CA CYS A 20 11.42 -22.56 -30.77
C CYS A 20 11.58 -21.36 -31.72
N LYS A 21 11.57 -21.58 -33.04
CA LYS A 21 11.71 -20.54 -34.09
C LYS A 21 10.36 -20.34 -34.84
N GLU A 22 10.06 -19.22 -35.51
CA GLU A 22 10.83 -18.01 -35.83
C GLU A 22 10.02 -16.68 -35.64
N ASN A 23 10.26 -15.64 -36.45
CA ASN A 23 9.61 -14.30 -36.46
C ASN A 23 9.83 -13.33 -35.28
N THR A 24 9.52 -12.05 -35.56
CA THR A 24 10.04 -10.79 -34.97
C THR A 24 9.40 -10.29 -33.67
N TYR A 25 8.43 -11.01 -33.10
CA TYR A 25 8.01 -10.77 -31.71
C TYR A 25 9.00 -11.44 -30.74
N LYS A 26 9.21 -10.86 -29.53
CA LYS A 26 9.81 -11.62 -28.42
C LYS A 26 8.90 -12.83 -28.18
N ARG A 27 9.36 -14.03 -28.55
CA ARG A 27 8.54 -15.25 -28.44
C ARG A 27 8.14 -15.50 -27.00
N ALA A 28 7.00 -16.15 -26.86
CA ALA A 28 6.57 -16.68 -25.60
C ALA A 28 7.65 -17.62 -25.03
N ALA A 29 8.00 -17.45 -23.76
CA ALA A 29 9.14 -18.09 -23.13
C ALA A 29 8.77 -18.60 -21.74
N ILE A 30 9.01 -19.89 -21.50
CA ILE A 30 9.07 -20.44 -20.14
C ILE A 30 10.46 -20.14 -19.61
N ASN A 31 10.52 -19.63 -18.39
CA ASN A 31 11.72 -19.26 -17.67
C ASN A 31 11.70 -19.92 -16.30
N VAL A 32 12.86 -20.36 -15.83
CA VAL A 32 13.04 -20.98 -14.52
C VAL A 32 14.18 -20.25 -13.81
N ALA A 33 14.01 -19.96 -12.53
CA ALA A 33 15.04 -19.39 -11.67
C ALA A 33 15.01 -20.05 -10.29
N ILE A 34 16.20 -20.27 -9.70
CA ILE A 34 16.32 -20.62 -8.29
C ILE A 34 16.33 -19.32 -7.49
N VAL A 35 15.52 -19.25 -6.43
CA VAL A 35 15.30 -18.03 -5.65
C VAL A 35 15.39 -18.30 -4.14
N ASP A 36 15.84 -17.28 -3.40
CA ASP A 36 15.83 -17.31 -1.93
C ASP A 36 14.45 -16.90 -1.40
N ALA A 37 14.10 -17.42 -0.22
CA ALA A 37 12.91 -16.98 0.49
C ALA A 37 13.10 -15.55 1.04
N PRO A 38 12.10 -14.65 0.93
CA PRO A 38 12.15 -13.35 1.58
C PRO A 38 12.31 -13.47 3.09
N LEU A 39 13.15 -12.61 3.68
CA LEU A 39 13.37 -12.59 5.13
C LEU A 39 12.18 -11.93 5.87
N GLY A 40 11.75 -12.59 6.95
CA GLY A 40 10.69 -12.13 7.84
C GLY A 40 9.32 -12.75 7.55
N ASP A 41 8.33 -12.27 8.27
CA ASP A 41 6.92 -12.69 8.32
C ASP A 41 5.96 -11.72 7.61
N GLU A 42 6.51 -10.72 6.91
CA GLU A 42 5.74 -9.72 6.14
C GLU A 42 5.15 -10.33 4.86
N LEU A 43 3.89 -10.01 4.54
CA LEU A 43 3.19 -10.54 3.35
C LEU A 43 4.00 -10.35 2.07
N VAL A 44 4.19 -11.43 1.29
CA VAL A 44 5.04 -11.42 0.10
C VAL A 44 4.21 -11.18 -1.17
N GLY A 45 4.76 -10.37 -2.07
CA GLY A 45 4.29 -10.24 -3.44
C GLY A 45 5.43 -10.40 -4.44
N LEU A 46 5.12 -10.86 -5.66
CA LEU A 46 6.00 -10.84 -6.81
C LEU A 46 5.72 -9.55 -7.60
N ASP A 47 6.72 -8.68 -7.76
CA ASP A 47 6.64 -7.49 -8.59
C ASP A 47 6.93 -7.87 -10.04
N MET A 48 5.90 -7.76 -10.89
CA MET A 48 5.95 -8.09 -12.30
C MET A 48 5.88 -6.84 -13.19
N SER A 49 6.08 -5.61 -12.66
CA SER A 49 5.90 -4.35 -13.41
C SER A 49 6.68 -4.23 -14.73
N HIS A 50 7.73 -5.03 -14.92
CA HIS A 50 8.58 -5.03 -16.12
C HIS A 50 8.35 -6.25 -17.02
N MET A 51 7.29 -7.02 -16.77
CA MET A 51 6.84 -8.17 -17.54
C MET A 51 5.62 -7.80 -18.39
N GLY A 52 5.29 -8.62 -19.41
CA GLY A 52 4.26 -8.30 -20.39
C GLY A 52 2.90 -8.88 -20.02
N LYS A 53 2.75 -10.20 -20.21
CA LYS A 53 1.57 -10.99 -19.85
C LYS A 53 1.98 -12.43 -19.67
N GLY A 54 1.39 -13.16 -18.72
CA GLY A 54 1.83 -14.52 -18.48
C GLY A 54 1.20 -15.22 -17.29
N LEU A 55 1.88 -16.28 -16.86
CA LEU A 55 1.56 -17.11 -15.69
C LEU A 55 2.83 -17.31 -14.86
N ALA A 56 2.70 -17.44 -13.54
CA ALA A 56 3.82 -17.72 -12.65
C ALA A 56 3.49 -18.80 -11.61
N TRP A 57 4.50 -19.56 -11.21
CA TRP A 57 4.43 -20.62 -10.22
C TRP A 57 5.64 -20.58 -9.29
N LEU A 58 5.45 -20.90 -8.02
CA LEU A 58 6.52 -21.09 -7.04
C LEU A 58 6.44 -22.52 -6.49
N ASN A 59 7.52 -23.30 -6.62
CA ASN A 59 7.61 -24.68 -6.11
C ASN A 59 6.51 -25.64 -6.60
N GLY A 60 5.81 -25.30 -7.70
CA GLY A 60 4.67 -26.04 -8.26
C GLY A 60 3.32 -25.36 -8.05
N GLU A 61 3.21 -24.47 -7.05
CA GLU A 61 1.98 -23.74 -6.72
C GLU A 61 1.76 -22.55 -7.66
N GLU A 62 0.54 -22.39 -8.18
CA GLU A 62 0.21 -21.32 -9.13
C GLU A 62 -0.01 -19.96 -8.43
N ILE A 63 0.90 -19.00 -8.68
CA ILE A 63 0.73 -17.59 -8.30
C ILE A 63 -0.38 -16.93 -9.15
N GLY A 64 -0.54 -17.42 -10.38
CA GLY A 64 -1.63 -17.07 -11.29
C GLY A 64 -1.20 -16.21 -12.47
N ARG A 65 -2.21 -15.71 -13.19
CA ARG A 65 -2.02 -14.86 -14.37
C ARG A 65 -1.52 -13.48 -13.97
N TYR A 66 -0.43 -13.05 -14.59
CA TYR A 66 0.05 -11.67 -14.53
C TYR A 66 -0.21 -10.92 -15.83
N TRP A 67 -0.63 -9.66 -15.69
CA TRP A 67 -0.80 -8.73 -16.82
C TRP A 67 -0.76 -7.28 -16.28
N PRO A 68 0.44 -6.72 -16.01
CA PRO A 68 0.64 -5.37 -15.49
C PRO A 68 0.39 -4.27 -16.55
N ARG A 69 -0.76 -4.34 -17.23
CA ARG A 69 -1.15 -3.34 -18.24
C ARG A 69 -1.33 -1.99 -17.56
N ILE A 70 -0.78 -0.92 -18.13
CA ILE A 70 -1.09 0.45 -17.69
C ILE A 70 -2.60 0.71 -17.85
N SER A 71 -3.22 1.30 -16.83
CA SER A 71 -4.61 1.73 -16.86
C SER A 71 -4.84 2.74 -18.00
N GLU A 72 -5.98 2.64 -18.70
CA GLU A 72 -6.32 3.57 -19.79
C GLU A 72 -6.74 4.95 -19.26
N PHE A 73 -7.26 5.00 -18.02
CA PHE A 73 -7.55 6.23 -17.30
C PHE A 73 -6.27 6.97 -16.97
N LYS A 74 -6.23 8.29 -17.19
CA LYS A 74 -5.11 9.16 -16.86
C LYS A 74 -5.15 9.56 -15.39
N LYS A 75 -4.07 10.17 -14.89
CA LYS A 75 -3.98 10.56 -13.47
C LYS A 75 -4.98 11.65 -13.09
N GLU A 76 -5.37 12.45 -14.06
CA GLU A 76 -6.37 13.52 -13.95
C GLU A 76 -7.81 12.97 -13.90
N ASP A 77 -8.05 11.77 -14.45
CA ASP A 77 -9.35 11.11 -14.44
C ASP A 77 -9.67 10.45 -13.07
N CYS A 78 -8.66 10.25 -12.23
CA CYS A 78 -8.81 9.60 -10.92
C CYS A 78 -9.40 10.52 -9.85
N VAL A 79 -10.14 9.93 -8.90
CA VAL A 79 -10.78 10.67 -7.81
C VAL A 79 -9.74 11.26 -6.86
N GLN A 80 -9.73 12.59 -6.74
CA GLN A 80 -8.76 13.31 -5.91
C GLN A 80 -9.09 13.25 -4.39
N GLU A 81 -10.37 13.18 -4.02
CA GLU A 81 -10.80 12.96 -2.63
C GLU A 81 -12.07 12.08 -2.59
N CYS A 82 -11.95 10.87 -2.06
CA CYS A 82 -13.08 9.96 -1.80
C CYS A 82 -13.87 10.42 -0.57
N ASP A 83 -15.16 10.73 -0.71
CA ASP A 83 -16.08 10.99 0.41
C ASP A 83 -16.97 9.77 0.66
N TYR A 84 -16.86 9.16 1.85
CA TYR A 84 -17.68 8.02 2.24
C TYR A 84 -19.19 8.34 2.29
N ARG A 85 -19.57 9.62 2.40
CA ARG A 85 -20.95 10.09 2.53
C ARG A 85 -21.67 10.16 1.18
N GLY A 86 -22.99 10.08 1.21
CA GLY A 86 -23.84 10.09 0.00
C GLY A 86 -23.85 8.76 -0.75
N LYS A 87 -24.64 8.67 -1.83
CA LYS A 87 -24.79 7.44 -2.63
C LYS A 87 -23.43 6.88 -3.06
N PHE A 88 -23.29 5.56 -3.06
CA PHE A 88 -22.14 4.86 -3.64
C PHE A 88 -22.37 4.59 -5.13
N ASP A 89 -21.31 4.69 -5.91
CA ASP A 89 -21.22 4.16 -7.27
C ASP A 89 -19.80 3.59 -7.46
N HIS A 90 -19.58 2.77 -8.48
CA HIS A 90 -18.38 1.94 -8.59
C HIS A 90 -17.08 2.75 -8.78
N ASP A 91 -17.17 3.91 -9.42
CA ASP A 91 -16.06 4.82 -9.75
C ASP A 91 -15.76 5.86 -8.66
N LYS A 92 -16.67 6.01 -7.70
CA LYS A 92 -16.69 7.09 -6.68
C LYS A 92 -15.38 7.27 -5.90
N CYS A 93 -14.57 6.23 -5.79
CA CYS A 93 -13.33 6.21 -5.02
C CYS A 93 -12.20 5.47 -5.75
N ASP A 94 -12.21 5.48 -7.09
CA ASP A 94 -11.17 4.82 -7.89
C ASP A 94 -9.78 5.45 -7.70
N ILE A 95 -8.77 4.59 -7.61
CA ILE A 95 -7.36 4.94 -7.42
C ILE A 95 -6.46 4.15 -8.38
N GLY A 96 -5.26 4.66 -8.66
CA GLY A 96 -4.27 3.97 -9.49
C GLY A 96 -4.42 4.17 -11.00
N CYS A 97 -5.12 5.23 -11.43
CA CYS A 97 -5.13 5.65 -12.83
C CYS A 97 -3.72 5.99 -13.32
N GLY A 98 -3.42 5.69 -14.59
CA GLY A 98 -2.10 5.82 -15.20
C GLY A 98 -1.03 4.84 -14.67
N GLU A 99 -1.36 3.95 -13.74
CA GLU A 99 -0.45 2.94 -13.17
C GLU A 99 -0.78 1.53 -13.70
N PRO A 100 0.11 0.52 -13.50
CA PRO A 100 -0.20 -0.87 -13.84
C PRO A 100 -1.41 -1.39 -13.05
N THR A 101 -2.45 -1.85 -13.76
CA THR A 101 -3.71 -2.40 -13.20
C THR A 101 -3.47 -3.46 -12.12
N ARG A 102 -2.41 -4.26 -12.27
CA ARG A 102 -1.84 -5.07 -11.18
C ARG A 102 -0.33 -5.20 -11.30
N LYS A 103 0.38 -4.50 -10.41
CA LYS A 103 1.84 -4.57 -10.27
C LYS A 103 2.32 -5.80 -9.49
N TRP A 104 1.68 -6.05 -8.34
CA TRP A 104 2.10 -7.08 -7.38
C TRP A 104 1.14 -8.27 -7.35
N TYR A 105 1.72 -9.46 -7.29
CA TYR A 105 1.01 -10.75 -7.29
C TYR A 105 1.30 -11.46 -5.97
N HIS A 106 0.27 -11.77 -5.19
CA HIS A 106 0.45 -12.30 -3.84
C HIS A 106 1.06 -13.70 -3.87
N VAL A 107 2.04 -13.96 -3.01
CA VAL A 107 2.71 -15.24 -2.87
C VAL A 107 2.66 -15.65 -1.39
N PRO A 108 1.88 -16.67 -1.01
CA PRO A 108 1.86 -17.19 0.35
C PRO A 108 3.26 -17.59 0.84
N GLN A 109 3.63 -17.18 2.05
CA GLN A 109 4.92 -17.53 2.65
C GLN A 109 5.10 -19.04 2.82
N SER A 110 4.01 -19.77 3.08
CA SER A 110 3.99 -21.23 3.23
C SER A 110 4.40 -21.99 1.97
N TRP A 111 4.46 -21.34 0.80
CA TRP A 111 4.97 -21.94 -0.43
C TRP A 111 6.51 -21.92 -0.52
N PHE A 112 7.19 -21.14 0.32
CA PHE A 112 8.64 -21.09 0.37
C PHE A 112 9.23 -22.20 1.25
N LYS A 113 10.31 -22.79 0.74
CA LYS A 113 11.26 -23.68 1.43
C LYS A 113 12.44 -22.85 1.92
N LEU A 114 13.17 -23.37 2.89
CA LEU A 114 14.38 -22.72 3.45
C LEU A 114 15.46 -22.42 2.39
N SER A 115 15.56 -23.26 1.35
CA SER A 115 16.44 -23.05 0.20
C SER A 115 15.93 -23.82 -1.02
N GLY A 116 16.51 -23.55 -2.20
CA GLY A 116 16.19 -24.28 -3.42
C GLY A 116 14.75 -24.05 -3.94
N ASN A 117 14.20 -22.86 -3.73
CA ASN A 117 12.89 -22.51 -4.28
C ASN A 117 12.99 -22.34 -5.79
N ILE A 118 12.03 -22.89 -6.53
CA ILE A 118 11.98 -22.80 -7.99
C ILE A 118 10.84 -21.87 -8.38
N LEU A 119 11.18 -20.70 -8.93
CA LEU A 119 10.24 -19.80 -9.59
C LEU A 119 10.19 -20.17 -11.06
N ILE A 120 9.00 -20.50 -11.57
CA ILE A 120 8.73 -20.71 -13.00
C ILE A 120 7.78 -19.61 -13.46
N PHE A 121 8.04 -19.03 -14.64
CA PHE A 121 7.06 -18.15 -15.28
C PHE A 121 7.06 -18.31 -16.79
N PHE A 122 5.86 -18.23 -17.36
CA PHE A 122 5.60 -18.20 -18.79
C PHE A 122 5.28 -16.76 -19.18
N GLU A 123 6.12 -16.13 -20.01
CA GLU A 123 5.91 -14.81 -20.57
C GLU A 123 5.39 -14.93 -22.01
N GLU A 124 4.33 -14.20 -22.36
CA GLU A 124 3.63 -14.27 -23.66
C GLU A 124 3.98 -13.11 -24.60
N LYS A 125 4.17 -11.90 -24.06
CA LYS A 125 4.32 -10.65 -24.84
C LYS A 125 5.73 -10.06 -24.78
N GLY A 126 6.55 -10.56 -23.86
CA GLY A 126 7.93 -10.15 -23.64
C GLY A 126 8.05 -9.18 -22.46
N GLY A 127 9.11 -9.39 -21.68
CA GLY A 127 9.43 -8.58 -20.51
C GLY A 127 10.94 -8.44 -20.31
N ASP A 128 11.32 -7.94 -19.13
CA ASP A 128 12.68 -7.93 -18.60
C ASP A 128 12.72 -8.77 -17.31
N PRO A 129 13.05 -10.07 -17.40
CA PRO A 129 13.01 -10.98 -16.27
C PRO A 129 14.05 -10.65 -15.18
N THR A 130 15.07 -9.84 -15.50
CA THR A 130 16.09 -9.41 -14.53
C THR A 130 15.55 -8.42 -13.49
N LYS A 131 14.37 -7.84 -13.75
CA LYS A 131 13.72 -6.86 -12.86
C LYS A 131 12.63 -7.46 -11.97
N ILE A 132 12.24 -8.72 -12.20
CA ILE A 132 11.35 -9.47 -11.32
C ILE A 132 11.99 -9.53 -9.94
N ARG A 133 11.19 -9.24 -8.90
CA ARG A 133 11.64 -9.30 -7.50
C ARG A 133 10.51 -9.67 -6.58
N PHE A 134 10.82 -10.36 -5.49
CA PHE A 134 9.90 -10.40 -4.35
C PHE A 134 9.93 -9.06 -3.62
N VAL A 135 8.76 -8.60 -3.23
CA VAL A 135 8.53 -7.45 -2.36
C VAL A 135 7.82 -7.90 -1.10
N ARG A 136 8.05 -7.18 0.00
CA ARG A 136 7.37 -7.39 1.27
C ARG A 136 6.42 -6.23 1.54
N ARG A 137 5.18 -6.54 1.88
CA ARG A 137 4.16 -5.55 2.26
C ARG A 137 4.19 -5.40 3.78
N LYS A 138 4.81 -4.32 4.25
CA LYS A 138 4.73 -3.87 5.65
C LYS A 138 3.68 -2.78 5.78
N VAL A 139 2.76 -2.90 6.72
CA VAL A 139 1.88 -1.81 7.14
C VAL A 139 2.51 -1.15 8.36
N SER A 140 2.95 0.10 8.22
CA SER A 140 3.73 0.83 9.24
C SER A 140 2.97 2.00 9.88
N GLY A 141 1.68 2.12 9.58
CA GLY A 141 0.83 3.22 10.05
C GLY A 141 -0.63 3.05 9.65
N ALA A 142 -1.48 3.86 10.29
CA ALA A 142 -2.92 3.90 10.08
C ALA A 142 -3.36 5.36 9.91
N CYS A 143 -4.42 5.60 9.14
CA CYS A 143 -4.96 6.94 8.92
C CYS A 143 -6.47 6.97 9.15
N ALA A 144 -6.98 8.13 9.57
CA ALA A 144 -8.40 8.40 9.62
C ALA A 144 -8.71 9.81 9.08
N LEU A 145 -9.80 9.93 8.33
CA LEU A 145 -10.35 11.21 7.87
C LEU A 145 -11.86 11.24 8.12
N VAL A 146 -12.28 11.97 9.15
CA VAL A 146 -13.70 12.08 9.53
C VAL A 146 -14.20 13.50 9.29
N ARG A 147 -15.19 13.62 8.41
CA ARG A 147 -15.89 14.88 8.10
C ARG A 147 -17.08 15.06 9.04
N HIS A 148 -17.08 16.11 9.87
CA HIS A 148 -18.21 16.52 10.72
C HIS A 148 -19.22 17.33 9.89
N LYS A 149 -20.50 16.95 9.91
CA LYS A 149 -21.62 17.76 9.40
C LYS A 149 -22.37 18.40 10.56
N VAL A 150 -22.67 19.69 10.43
CA VAL A 150 -23.54 20.42 11.37
C VAL A 150 -25.01 20.27 10.92
N GLU A 151 -25.57 19.06 11.05
CA GLU A 151 -26.99 18.79 10.73
C GLU A 151 -27.63 17.90 11.81
N ASN A 152 -28.31 18.53 12.78
CA ASN A 152 -29.45 18.09 13.63
C ASN A 152 -29.65 16.65 14.13
N ASN A 153 -28.73 15.70 13.93
CA ASN A 153 -28.82 14.34 14.43
C ASN A 153 -27.85 14.09 15.59
N LYS A 154 -28.31 13.31 16.58
CA LYS A 154 -27.64 13.04 17.87
C LYS A 154 -26.33 12.24 17.79
N ASN A 155 -25.81 11.95 16.60
CA ASN A 155 -24.59 11.16 16.41
C ASN A 155 -23.38 12.07 16.24
N THR A 156 -22.63 12.22 17.33
CA THR A 156 -21.25 12.72 17.30
C THR A 156 -20.42 11.89 16.31
N PRO A 157 -19.71 12.50 15.35
CA PRO A 157 -18.82 11.76 14.47
C PRO A 157 -17.57 11.30 15.24
N LEU A 158 -17.26 10.02 15.10
CA LEU A 158 -16.18 9.31 15.78
C LEU A 158 -15.04 9.00 14.79
N SER A 159 -13.81 9.34 15.16
CA SER A 159 -12.60 8.93 14.44
C SER A 159 -11.99 7.71 15.08
N HIS A 160 -12.10 6.56 14.41
CA HIS A 160 -11.49 5.30 14.84
C HIS A 160 -10.14 5.10 14.14
N ILE A 161 -9.12 4.70 14.90
CA ILE A 161 -7.78 4.36 14.40
C ILE A 161 -7.37 3.04 15.04
N MET A 162 -6.93 2.09 14.24
CA MET A 162 -6.48 0.77 14.67
C MET A 162 -5.21 0.40 13.93
N CYS A 163 -4.19 -0.05 14.66
CA CYS A 163 -3.00 -0.64 14.08
C CYS A 163 -3.22 -2.13 13.76
N PRO A 164 -2.62 -2.64 12.67
CA PRO A 164 -2.74 -4.04 12.29
C PRO A 164 -1.91 -4.96 13.20
N ASP A 165 -2.18 -6.26 13.07
CA ASP A 165 -1.46 -7.33 13.78
C ASP A 165 -1.45 -7.06 15.30
N ASP A 166 -0.33 -7.27 16.00
CA ASP A 166 -0.17 -6.92 17.42
C ASP A 166 0.68 -5.67 17.65
N THR A 167 0.71 -4.77 16.66
CA THR A 167 1.40 -3.47 16.76
C THR A 167 0.56 -2.42 17.50
N ILE A 168 1.23 -1.42 18.05
CA ILE A 168 0.60 -0.29 18.77
C ILE A 168 0.84 1.04 18.06
N ILE A 169 -0.02 2.02 18.36
CA ILE A 169 0.15 3.41 17.95
C ILE A 169 1.32 4.01 18.72
N SER A 170 2.51 3.90 18.11
CA SER A 170 3.80 4.29 18.67
C SER A 170 4.08 5.80 18.57
N ALA A 171 3.50 6.47 17.59
CA ALA A 171 3.58 7.92 17.39
C ALA A 171 2.39 8.43 16.56
N ILE A 172 2.07 9.72 16.71
CA ILE A 172 1.18 10.45 15.79
C ILE A 172 2.07 11.26 14.84
N LYS A 173 2.01 10.97 13.54
CA LYS A 173 2.79 11.66 12.51
C LYS A 173 2.12 12.99 12.09
N PHE A 174 0.80 13.02 12.12
CA PHE A 174 0.01 14.19 11.76
C PHE A 174 -1.37 14.14 12.45
N ALA A 175 -1.86 15.29 12.90
CA ALA A 175 -3.22 15.47 13.39
C ALA A 175 -3.71 16.89 13.13
N SER A 176 -4.88 17.03 12.51
CA SER A 176 -5.48 18.33 12.23
C SER A 176 -7.01 18.27 12.22
N PHE A 177 -7.64 18.93 13.19
CA PHE A 177 -9.06 19.26 13.18
C PHE A 177 -9.28 20.65 12.58
N GLY A 178 -10.03 20.73 11.49
CA GLY A 178 -10.28 21.99 10.77
C GLY A 178 -10.53 21.75 9.28
N ASN A 179 -9.72 22.31 8.38
CA ASN A 179 -9.81 22.09 6.93
C ASN A 179 -8.56 21.42 6.30
N PRO A 180 -8.04 20.29 6.84
CA PRO A 180 -6.91 19.59 6.23
C PRO A 180 -7.22 19.10 4.80
N SER A 181 -6.16 19.03 4.00
CA SER A 181 -6.17 18.57 2.59
C SER A 181 -5.15 17.44 2.37
N GLY A 182 -5.12 16.86 1.18
CA GLY A 182 -4.27 15.70 0.85
C GLY A 182 -4.90 14.36 1.25
N THR A 183 -4.10 13.29 1.14
CA THR A 183 -4.50 11.90 1.42
C THR A 183 -3.55 11.24 2.42
N CYS A 184 -3.93 10.09 2.97
CA CYS A 184 -3.12 9.34 3.95
C CYS A 184 -1.65 9.18 3.53
N GLY A 185 -0.73 9.67 4.37
CA GLY A 185 0.72 9.72 4.14
C GLY A 185 1.22 11.09 3.67
N SER A 186 0.31 11.95 3.22
CA SER A 186 0.55 13.26 2.58
C SER A 186 -0.42 14.36 3.06
N TYR A 187 -1.07 14.19 4.22
CA TYR A 187 -1.99 15.23 4.70
C TYR A 187 -1.25 16.55 4.96
N LEU A 188 -1.91 17.64 4.57
CA LEU A 188 -1.45 19.01 4.80
C LEU A 188 -2.40 19.72 5.75
N LYS A 189 -1.83 20.55 6.63
CA LYS A 189 -2.57 21.48 7.47
C LYS A 189 -3.11 22.61 6.60
N GLY A 190 -4.42 22.82 6.64
CA GLY A 190 -5.07 23.96 6.01
C GLY A 190 -5.09 25.20 6.91
N ASP A 191 -5.61 26.30 6.37
CA ASP A 191 -5.64 27.61 7.04
C ASP A 191 -6.45 27.63 8.35
N CYS A 192 -7.42 26.71 8.49
CA CYS A 192 -8.16 26.52 9.73
C CYS A 192 -7.78 25.20 10.40
N HIS A 193 -7.28 25.30 11.62
CA HIS A 193 -6.75 24.18 12.38
C HIS A 193 -6.80 24.49 13.87
N ASP A 194 -7.32 23.58 14.68
CA ASP A 194 -7.19 23.65 16.14
C ASP A 194 -5.76 23.29 16.57
N PRO A 195 -5.00 24.21 17.20
CA PRO A 195 -3.65 23.92 17.70
C PRO A 195 -3.57 22.74 18.68
N ASN A 196 -4.67 22.39 19.35
CA ASN A 196 -4.72 21.27 20.28
C ASN A 196 -4.84 19.89 19.58
N SER A 197 -5.03 19.86 18.25
CA SER A 197 -5.34 18.63 17.49
C SER A 197 -4.40 17.46 17.82
N ASN A 198 -3.10 17.70 17.85
CA ASN A 198 -2.12 16.65 18.12
C ASN A 198 -2.17 16.16 19.56
N VAL A 199 -2.25 17.07 20.54
CA VAL A 199 -2.32 16.73 21.97
C VAL A 199 -3.53 15.86 22.30
N VAL A 200 -4.68 16.17 21.68
CA VAL A 200 -5.94 15.42 21.85
C VAL A 200 -5.80 13.99 21.31
N VAL A 201 -5.28 13.85 20.09
CA VAL A 201 -5.09 12.57 19.42
C VAL A 201 -4.02 11.73 20.15
N GLU A 202 -2.89 12.33 20.52
CA GLU A 202 -1.81 11.66 21.27
C GLU A 202 -2.32 11.10 22.61
N LYS A 203 -3.04 11.92 23.39
CA LYS A 203 -3.65 11.51 24.66
C LYS A 203 -4.66 10.38 24.48
N ALA A 204 -5.40 10.37 23.38
CA ALA A 204 -6.38 9.33 23.09
C ALA A 204 -5.74 8.01 22.62
N CYS A 205 -4.66 8.07 21.85
CA CYS A 205 -4.21 6.97 21.00
C CYS A 205 -2.83 6.39 21.32
N LEU A 206 -1.87 7.15 21.86
CA LEU A 206 -0.51 6.64 22.07
C LEU A 206 -0.48 5.41 22.98
N ASN A 207 0.38 4.46 22.63
CA ASN A 207 0.59 3.20 23.33
C ASN A 207 -0.65 2.28 23.40
N LYS A 208 -1.58 2.41 22.45
CA LYS A 208 -2.75 1.53 22.30
C LYS A 208 -2.77 0.88 20.92
N LYS A 209 -3.38 -0.31 20.83
CA LYS A 209 -3.65 -1.00 19.55
C LYS A 209 -4.72 -0.28 18.74
N GLU A 210 -5.74 0.23 19.42
CA GLU A 210 -6.85 1.00 18.84
C GLU A 210 -7.21 2.20 19.72
N CYS A 211 -7.85 3.20 19.10
CA CYS A 211 -8.43 4.34 19.78
C CYS A 211 -9.62 4.91 19.00
N ALA A 212 -10.48 5.62 19.72
CA ALA A 212 -11.60 6.34 19.14
C ALA A 212 -11.64 7.77 19.71
N ILE A 213 -11.89 8.76 18.84
CA ILE A 213 -11.87 10.19 19.18
C ILE A 213 -13.18 10.83 18.71
N ASP A 214 -13.95 11.35 19.67
CA ASP A 214 -15.16 12.10 19.41
C ASP A 214 -14.85 13.53 18.93
N LEU A 215 -15.47 13.96 17.82
CA LEU A 215 -15.36 15.33 17.29
C LEU A 215 -16.35 16.26 18.01
N THR A 216 -16.09 16.55 19.30
CA THR A 216 -16.90 17.40 20.19
C THR A 216 -16.17 18.67 20.61
N GLU A 217 -16.92 19.63 21.17
CA GLU A 217 -16.36 20.89 21.74
C GLU A 217 -15.49 20.66 22.98
N GLY A 218 -15.65 19.53 23.67
CA GLY A 218 -14.80 19.14 24.79
C GLY A 218 -13.42 18.63 24.37
N ASN A 219 -13.30 18.09 23.15
CA ASN A 219 -12.04 17.63 22.58
C ASN A 219 -11.38 18.70 21.70
N PHE A 220 -12.16 19.44 20.90
CA PHE A 220 -11.63 20.38 19.91
C PHE A 220 -12.34 21.74 19.96
N LYS A 221 -11.58 22.81 19.69
CA LYS A 221 -12.08 24.19 19.57
C LYS A 221 -12.88 24.36 18.28
N THR A 222 -14.18 24.08 18.35
CA THR A 222 -15.14 24.23 17.25
C THR A 222 -15.25 25.66 16.73
N ASN A 223 -15.20 26.65 17.61
CA ASN A 223 -15.36 28.07 17.27
C ASN A 223 -14.26 28.64 16.35
N LEU A 224 -13.10 27.99 16.20
CA LEU A 224 -12.01 28.47 15.34
C LEU A 224 -12.35 28.46 13.84
N CYS A 225 -13.22 27.56 13.40
CA CYS A 225 -13.61 27.42 12.00
C CYS A 225 -15.11 27.73 11.81
N PRO A 226 -15.52 29.01 11.75
CA PRO A 226 -16.87 29.41 11.39
C PRO A 226 -17.14 29.15 9.90
N GLY A 227 -18.35 28.68 9.56
CA GLY A 227 -18.79 28.46 8.17
C GLY A 227 -18.16 27.27 7.42
N LEU A 228 -17.11 26.64 7.94
CA LEU A 228 -16.42 25.53 7.28
C LEU A 228 -16.89 24.15 7.76
N SER A 229 -17.03 23.19 6.83
CA SER A 229 -17.22 21.77 7.15
C SER A 229 -15.93 21.20 7.77
N ARG A 230 -15.89 21.10 9.10
CA ARG A 230 -14.71 20.64 9.83
C ARG A 230 -14.43 19.17 9.55
N LYS A 231 -13.15 18.82 9.38
CA LYS A 231 -12.65 17.45 9.26
C LYS A 231 -11.59 17.21 10.34
N LEU A 232 -11.55 16.02 10.93
CA LEU A 232 -10.36 15.51 11.62
C LEU A 232 -9.58 14.61 10.65
N ALA A 233 -8.33 14.94 10.37
CA ALA A 233 -7.39 14.08 9.67
C ALA A 233 -6.27 13.65 10.63
N VAL A 234 -5.94 12.36 10.65
CA VAL A 234 -4.89 11.78 11.50
C VAL A 234 -4.02 10.78 10.71
N GLU A 235 -2.72 10.79 10.96
CA GLU A 235 -1.77 9.73 10.58
C GLU A 235 -1.06 9.22 11.84
N ALA A 236 -1.18 7.93 12.12
CA ALA A 236 -0.53 7.21 13.21
C ALA A 236 0.58 6.29 12.67
N VAL A 237 1.62 6.06 13.47
CA VAL A 237 2.72 5.12 13.18
C VAL A 237 2.53 3.86 14.02
N CYS A 238 2.41 2.70 13.35
CA CYS A 238 2.18 1.40 13.95
C CYS A 238 3.49 0.61 14.06
N ARG A 239 3.88 0.21 15.28
CA ARG A 239 5.10 -0.57 15.58
C ARG A 239 4.91 -1.46 16.80
#